data_AF-A0A359F464-F1
#
_entry.id   AF-A0A359F464-F1
#
_cell.length_a   1.000
_cell.length_b   1.000
_cell.length_c   1.000
_cell.angle_alpha   90.00
_cell.angle_beta   90.00
_cell.angle_gamma   90.00
#
_symmetry.space_group_name_H-M   'P 1'
#
loop_
_entity.id
_entity.type
_entity.pdbx_description
1 polymer ?
#
loop_
_entity_poly.entity_id
_entity_poly.type
_entity_poly.pdbx_seq_one_letter_code
_entity_poly.pdbx_strand_id
1 'polypeptide(L)' 'TAVAWHEPWVLHRATVVTVDDTLVTAAGLPRATEAPIVHYSPGVDVRIGFPHRVSG' A
#
# COMPACT_ATOMS: atom_id res chain seq x y z
N THR A 1 -14.32 -19.23 0.86
CA THR A 1 -13.13 -18.90 0.04
C THR A 1 -12.87 -17.41 0.18
N ALA A 2 -11.64 -17.00 0.53
CA ALA A 2 -11.35 -15.58 0.74
C ALA A 2 -11.19 -14.85 -0.60
N VAL A 3 -11.81 -13.67 -0.73
CA VAL A 3 -11.61 -12.77 -1.89
C VAL A 3 -10.19 -12.19 -1.85
N ALA A 4 -9.69 -11.86 -0.66
CA ALA A 4 -8.27 -11.70 -0.37
C ALA A 4 -8.02 -12.01 1.12
N TRP A 5 -6.94 -12.72 1.45
CA TRP A 5 -6.50 -12.99 2.81
C TRP A 5 -4.97 -13.08 2.88
N HIS A 6 -4.39 -12.64 4.00
CA HIS A 6 -2.97 -12.76 4.30
C HIS A 6 -2.75 -12.79 5.82
N GLU A 7 -1.63 -13.34 6.30
CA GLU A 7 -1.16 -13.16 7.68
C GLU A 7 -0.86 -11.69 8.00
N PRO A 8 -0.84 -11.25 9.27
CA PRO A 8 -0.46 -9.88 9.62
C PRO A 8 0.90 -9.49 9.04
N TRP A 9 1.00 -8.27 8.52
CA TRP A 9 2.26 -7.76 7.96
C TRP A 9 3.16 -7.30 9.10
N VAL A 10 4.32 -7.93 9.23
CA VAL A 10 5.37 -7.42 10.11
C VAL A 10 5.92 -6.14 9.47
N LEU A 11 5.75 -5.01 10.16
CA LEU A 11 6.27 -3.73 9.69
C LEU A 11 7.67 -3.49 10.20
N HIS A 12 8.58 -3.26 9.26
CA HIS A 12 9.95 -2.83 9.51
C HIS A 12 10.10 -1.38 9.10
N ARG A 13 10.84 -0.61 9.90
CA ARG A 13 11.20 0.76 9.53
C ARG A 13 12.14 0.74 8.34
N ALA A 14 11.93 1.66 7.40
CA ALA A 14 12.81 1.89 6.26
C ALA A 14 13.45 3.28 6.33
N THR A 15 14.41 3.51 5.43
CA THR A 15 14.95 4.83 5.14
C THR A 15 14.57 5.22 3.72
N VAL A 16 14.10 6.45 3.57
CA VAL A 16 13.81 7.01 2.25
C VAL A 16 15.11 7.37 1.54
N VAL A 17 15.30 6.82 0.35
CA VAL A 17 16.38 7.22 -0.56
C VAL A 17 15.90 8.32 -1.51
N THR A 18 14.69 8.18 -2.06
CA THR A 18 14.06 9.17 -2.95
C THR A 18 12.54 9.01 -2.87
N VAL A 19 11.80 10.11 -2.99
CA VAL A 19 10.34 10.12 -3.16
C VAL A 19 10.03 10.86 -4.45
N ASP A 20 9.34 10.17 -5.35
CA ASP A 20 8.71 10.77 -6.53
C ASP A 20 7.19 10.59 -6.40
N ASP A 21 6.50 11.65 -5.98
CA ASP A 21 5.06 11.67 -5.77
C ASP A 21 4.42 12.76 -6.64
N THR A 22 3.63 12.32 -7.61
CA THR A 22 2.79 13.17 -8.44
C THR A 22 1.30 12.90 -8.21
N LEU A 23 0.95 11.85 -7.47
CA LEU A 23 -0.43 11.39 -7.35
C LEU A 23 -1.23 12.34 -6.45
N VAL A 24 -0.66 12.75 -5.32
CA VAL A 24 -1.34 13.62 -4.34
C VAL A 24 -1.71 14.95 -4.99
N THR A 25 -0.76 15.59 -5.67
CA THR A 25 -1.00 16.86 -6.35
C THR A 25 -1.90 16.71 -7.57
N ALA A 26 -1.80 15.61 -8.32
CA ALA A 26 -2.72 15.33 -9.43
C ALA A 26 -4.17 15.16 -8.98
N ALA A 27 -4.40 14.67 -7.76
CA ALA A 27 -5.72 14.61 -7.13
C ALA A 27 -6.22 15.97 -6.62
N GLY A 28 -5.46 17.06 -6.82
CA GLY A 28 -5.81 18.41 -6.36
C GLY A 28 -5.50 18.68 -4.88
N LEU A 29 -4.80 17.76 -4.21
CA LEU A 29 -4.41 17.92 -2.81
C LEU A 29 -3.06 18.65 -2.70
N PRO A 30 -2.80 19.38 -1.60
CA PRO A 30 -1.53 20.05 -1.40
C PRO A 30 -0.39 19.03 -1.21
N ARG A 31 0.81 19.42 -1.61
CA ARG A 31 2.03 18.65 -1.38
C ARG A 31 2.30 18.54 0.12
N ALA A 32 2.67 17.35 0.59
CA ALA A 32 3.13 17.14 1.96
C ALA A 32 4.46 17.88 2.22
N THR A 33 4.54 18.57 3.35
CA THR A 33 5.73 19.34 3.78
C THR A 33 6.58 18.62 4.81
N GLU A 34 5.98 17.70 5.55
CA GLU A 34 6.67 16.92 6.59
C GLU A 34 7.48 15.76 6.00
N ALA A 35 8.44 15.28 6.78
CA ALA A 35 9.25 14.13 6.38
C ALA A 35 8.37 12.87 6.19
N PRO A 36 8.60 12.08 5.13
CA PRO A 36 7.83 10.86 4.88
C PRO A 36 8.07 9.81 5.96
N ILE A 37 7.00 9.12 6.34
CA ILE A 37 7.05 7.94 7.21
C ILE A 37 7.07 6.71 6.31
N VAL A 38 8.12 5.88 6.42
CA VAL A 38 8.27 4.69 5.59
C VAL A 38 8.47 3.42 6.40
N HIS A 39 7.69 2.41 6.01
CA HIS A 39 7.78 1.05 6.52
C HIS A 39 7.68 0.08 5.34
N TYR A 40 8.29 -1.10 5.50
CA TYR A 40 8.14 -2.20 4.57
C TYR A 40 7.87 -3.48 5.35
N SER A 41 7.25 -4.45 4.68
CA SER A 41 7.19 -5.83 5.14
C SER A 41 8.05 -6.67 4.18
N PRO A 42 8.76 -7.70 4.65
CA PRO A 42 9.46 -8.64 3.76
C PRO A 42 8.51 -9.44 2.86
N GLY A 43 7.19 -9.33 3.10
CA GLY A 43 6.16 -10.09 2.42
C GLY A 43 5.48 -11.07 3.37
N VAL A 44 4.27 -11.48 3.03
CA VAL A 44 3.50 -12.52 3.72
C VAL A 44 2.87 -13.43 2.67
N ASP A 45 2.46 -14.62 3.10
CA ASP A 45 1.66 -15.47 2.23
C ASP A 45 0.29 -14.83 1.98
N VAL A 46 -0.17 -14.90 0.73
CA VAL A 46 -1.44 -14.31 0.31
C VAL A 46 -2.28 -15.36 -0.39
N ARG A 47 -3.58 -15.38 -0.07
CA ARG A 47 -4.60 -16.12 -0.81
C ARG A 47 -5.56 -15.14 -1.45
N ILE A 48 -5.61 -15.13 -2.78
CA ILE A 48 -6.51 -14.30 -3.58
C ILE A 48 -7.57 -15.18 -4.24
N GLY A 49 -8.84 -14.78 -4.12
CA GLY A 49 -9.95 -15.46 -4.77
C GLY A 49 -10.01 -15.14 -6.27
N PHE A 50 -10.72 -15.96 -7.04
CA PHE A 50 -10.92 -15.69 -8.46
C PHE A 50 -11.70 -14.38 -8.68
N PRO A 51 -11.36 -13.60 -9.73
CA PRO A 51 -12.17 -12.47 -10.16
C PRO A 51 -13.61 -12.92 -10.42
N HIS A 52 -14.57 -12.17 -9.90
CA HIS A 52 -15.98 -12.40 -10.16
C HIS A 52 -16.66 -11.05 -10.44
N ARG A 53 -17.76 -11.10 -11.20
CA ARG A 53 -18.60 -9.93 -11.39
C ARG A 53 -19.32 -9.63 -10.09
N VAL A 54 -19.24 -8.38 -9.64
CA VAL A 54 -20.05 -7.89 -8.53
C VAL A 54 -21.43 -7.56 -9.11
N SER A 55 -22.45 -8.34 -8.73
CA SER A 55 -23.84 -7.99 -9.00
C SER A 55 -24.30 -6.97 -7.96
N GLY A 56 -24.65 -5.77 -8.43
CA GLY A 56 -25.29 -4.72 -7.63
C GLY A 56 -26.80 -4.94 -7.50
#